data_AF-A0A6J3BB62-F1
#
_entry.id   AF-A0A6J3BB62-F1
#
_cell.length_a   1.000
_cell.length_b   1.000
_cell.length_c   1.000
_cell.angle_alpha   90.00
_cell.angle_beta   90.00
_cell.angle_gamma   90.00
#
_symmetry.space_group_name_H-M   'P 1'
#
loop_
_entity.id
_entity.type
_entity.pdbx_description
1 polymer ?
#
loop_
_entity_poly.entity_id
_entity_poly.type
_entity_poly.pdbx_seq_one_letter_code
_entity_poly.pdbx_strand_id
1 'polypeptide(L)'
;MALQTARTPLESYGTSTHGSLLLLLLGLGWMLPSRAQAADTGLGLTTPWLQHTSRDQSWPQPELTVIIPRAWRGTEKKACPPGRKAQVVDEKLVFYEEWELEACVDGALLAAQMDRVNLIPFTYQHLHIFKRKLDKFYPQGYPESLIQHLRYFFLSVTPEDIYKWNVTSLETVKSLLEVSKGHKMDAQPPSGLLPQVAALIARYVVRGGQLDKATLETLATLHPTYLCLLSPEQLGSMSLNVVWVTRPQDLDACSPQQIAVLYPKARIVFKNMTGSEYFENIKPYLGGAPMEDLRALSQQNINMDLATFKKLQTEAVLPLTIAEVQKLLGPNLVGLKAEKGNSLVRDWISRQSQDDLDSLGLGLHGGIPNGYLVLDFNVREALSGGPHLLGPGPVLIVTSNLLLAFILS
;
A
#
# COMPACT_ATOMS: atom_id res chain seq x y z
N MET A 1 -21.73 29.76 59.74
CA MET A 1 -20.44 29.83 60.45
C MET A 1 -19.60 28.68 59.90
N ALA A 2 -18.82 28.92 58.83
CA ALA A 2 -17.43 29.42 58.87
C ALA A 2 -16.49 28.38 59.52
N LEU A 3 -15.31 27.98 59.01
CA LEU A 3 -14.53 28.22 57.79
C LEU A 3 -13.29 27.27 57.91
N GLN A 4 -12.44 27.24 56.88
CA GLN A 4 -11.04 26.76 56.82
C GLN A 4 -10.86 25.31 56.32
N THR A 5 -10.37 25.00 55.11
CA THR A 5 -9.19 25.43 54.31
C THR A 5 -7.83 25.23 54.97
N ALA A 6 -7.06 24.29 54.42
CA ALA A 6 -5.60 24.34 54.40
C ALA A 6 -5.08 23.92 53.01
N ARG A 7 -4.55 24.91 52.30
CA ARG A 7 -3.59 24.79 51.18
C ARG A 7 -2.18 24.82 51.77
N THR A 8 -1.22 24.21 51.08
CA THR A 8 0.11 24.74 50.64
C THR A 8 1.11 23.58 50.37
N PRO A 9 2.22 23.75 49.61
CA PRO A 9 2.52 24.76 48.59
C PRO A 9 3.12 24.19 47.28
N LEU A 10 3.33 25.12 46.36
CA LEU A 10 3.94 25.09 45.04
C LEU A 10 5.45 25.43 45.15
N GLU A 11 6.31 24.76 44.37
CA GLU A 11 7.61 25.24 43.79
C GLU A 11 8.20 24.03 43.01
N SER A 12 8.32 23.99 41.67
CA SER A 12 8.96 24.85 40.65
C SER A 12 10.49 24.87 40.69
N TYR A 13 11.11 24.22 39.69
CA TYR A 13 12.25 24.62 38.84
C TYR A 13 13.22 23.48 38.54
N GLY A 14 13.50 23.29 37.24
CA GLY A 14 14.50 22.33 36.77
C GLY A 14 14.48 22.12 35.25
N THR A 15 14.74 23.17 34.49
CA THR A 15 15.10 23.09 33.07
C THR A 15 16.49 22.46 32.91
N SER A 16 16.66 21.54 31.96
CA SER A 16 17.96 21.24 31.36
C SER A 16 17.81 20.97 29.87
N THR A 17 18.25 21.94 29.07
CA THR A 17 18.56 21.84 27.65
C THR A 17 20.04 21.46 27.46
N HIS A 18 20.38 21.01 26.24
CA HIS A 18 21.70 20.64 25.66
C HIS A 18 21.92 19.12 25.58
N GLY A 19 22.27 18.54 24.43
CA GLY A 19 22.54 19.02 23.08
C GLY A 19 22.39 17.84 22.11
N SER A 20 21.79 18.03 20.93
CA SER A 20 22.51 18.38 19.70
C SER A 20 23.62 17.38 19.33
N LEU A 21 23.24 16.23 18.80
CA LEU A 21 24.05 15.41 17.90
C LEU A 21 23.16 14.33 17.26
N LEU A 22 22.51 14.66 16.15
CA LEU A 22 22.30 13.77 14.98
C LEU A 22 21.53 14.53 13.88
N LEU A 23 22.15 15.59 13.36
CA LEU A 23 21.94 16.02 11.98
C LEU A 23 23.13 15.46 11.21
N LEU A 24 22.89 14.47 10.36
CA LEU A 24 23.57 14.17 9.10
C LEU A 24 23.20 12.74 8.70
N LEU A 25 22.33 12.63 7.70
CA LEU A 25 22.34 11.67 6.58
C LEU A 25 20.90 11.48 6.03
N LEU A 26 20.39 12.54 5.39
CA LEU A 26 19.50 12.41 4.26
C LEU A 26 20.33 12.69 3.02
N GLY A 27 20.39 11.73 2.09
CA GLY A 27 21.03 11.92 0.80
C GLY A 27 21.41 10.60 0.17
N LEU A 28 20.49 10.00 -0.58
CA LEU A 28 20.66 9.67 -2.00
C LEU A 28 19.44 8.89 -2.48
N GLY A 29 18.70 9.52 -3.38
CA GLY A 29 17.59 8.91 -4.09
C GLY A 29 18.08 7.94 -5.18
N TRP A 30 17.20 6.96 -5.42
CA TRP A 30 16.76 6.44 -6.72
C TRP A 30 17.83 5.92 -7.67
N MET A 31 17.76 4.62 -7.95
CA MET A 31 17.62 4.06 -9.30
C MET A 31 17.53 2.53 -9.21
N LEU A 32 16.35 1.97 -9.52
CA LEU A 32 16.25 0.61 -10.06
C LEU A 32 16.78 0.63 -11.50
N PRO A 33 17.30 -0.51 -11.98
CA PRO A 33 16.76 -1.01 -13.24
C PRO A 33 16.39 -2.49 -13.19
N SER A 34 15.46 -2.78 -14.07
CA SER A 34 14.68 -3.99 -14.29
C SER A 34 15.45 -5.12 -14.98
N ARG A 35 14.90 -6.33 -14.82
CA ARG A 35 14.90 -7.49 -15.75
C ARG A 35 16.23 -8.22 -16.02
N ALA A 36 16.25 -9.49 -15.62
CA ALA A 36 16.75 -10.58 -16.47
C ALA A 36 16.04 -11.90 -16.12
N GLN A 37 15.31 -12.45 -17.10
CA GLN A 37 14.92 -13.85 -17.18
C GLN A 37 16.04 -14.63 -17.87
N ALA A 38 16.39 -15.81 -17.34
CA ALA A 38 16.86 -17.02 -18.06
C ALA A 38 17.16 -18.07 -16.99
N ALA A 39 16.41 -19.16 -16.84
CA ALA A 39 16.38 -20.33 -17.72
C ALA A 39 17.73 -21.07 -17.77
N ASP A 40 17.86 -22.02 -16.84
CA ASP A 40 18.14 -23.44 -17.09
C ASP A 40 19.08 -23.82 -18.25
N THR A 41 20.25 -24.34 -17.89
CA THR A 41 21.07 -25.36 -18.59
C THR A 41 22.40 -25.41 -17.83
N GLY A 42 23.05 -26.52 -17.53
CA GLY A 42 22.99 -27.89 -18.02
C GLY A 42 24.38 -28.43 -17.71
N LEU A 43 24.46 -29.51 -16.92
CA LEU A 43 25.71 -30.15 -16.55
C LEU A 43 26.49 -30.60 -17.81
N GLY A 44 27.73 -30.13 -17.94
CA GLY A 44 28.67 -30.48 -19.00
C GLY A 44 30.02 -30.93 -18.44
N LEU A 45 30.34 -32.19 -18.71
CA LEU A 45 31.47 -33.00 -18.22
C LEU A 45 32.87 -32.58 -18.76
N THR A 46 33.84 -32.49 -17.83
CA THR A 46 35.24 -33.01 -17.82
C THR A 46 36.25 -32.88 -18.99
N THR A 47 37.40 -32.23 -18.64
CA THR A 47 38.85 -32.58 -18.87
C THR A 47 39.52 -32.36 -20.25
N PRO A 48 40.87 -32.40 -20.44
CA PRO A 48 42.03 -32.41 -19.49
C PRO A 48 43.30 -31.55 -19.86
N TRP A 49 44.12 -31.28 -18.82
CA TRP A 49 45.61 -31.18 -18.74
C TRP A 49 46.47 -30.29 -19.67
N LEU A 50 47.30 -29.43 -19.03
CA LEU A 50 48.75 -29.33 -19.28
C LEU A 50 49.49 -28.89 -17.99
N GLN A 51 50.33 -29.80 -17.47
CA GLN A 51 51.47 -29.55 -16.57
C GLN A 51 52.57 -28.79 -17.36
N HIS A 52 53.50 -28.00 -16.80
CA HIS A 52 54.45 -28.32 -15.73
C HIS A 52 55.22 -27.06 -15.26
N THR A 53 55.37 -26.90 -13.94
CA THR A 53 56.53 -26.39 -13.14
C THR A 53 57.15 -25.00 -13.40
N SER A 54 57.21 -24.13 -12.36
CA SER A 54 58.25 -24.21 -11.31
C SER A 54 58.15 -23.14 -10.20
N ARG A 55 58.25 -23.64 -8.96
CA ARG A 55 58.99 -23.15 -7.79
C ARG A 55 58.61 -21.79 -7.15
N ASP A 56 57.78 -21.79 -6.11
CA ASP A 56 58.13 -21.91 -4.67
C ASP A 56 58.49 -20.56 -4.01
N GLN A 57 57.48 -19.91 -3.42
CA GLN A 57 57.67 -19.02 -2.28
C GLN A 57 56.59 -19.34 -1.24
N SER A 58 57.07 -19.88 -0.13
CA SER A 58 56.37 -20.24 1.09
C SER A 58 55.75 -19.02 1.76
N TRP A 59 54.46 -19.08 2.11
CA TRP A 59 53.88 -18.77 3.43
C TRP A 59 52.41 -19.28 3.48
N PRO A 60 51.90 -19.73 4.64
CA PRO A 60 50.65 -20.49 4.71
C PRO A 60 49.42 -19.62 4.43
N GLN A 61 48.55 -20.08 3.52
CA GLN A 61 47.21 -19.53 3.35
C GLN A 61 46.39 -19.74 4.64
N PRO A 62 45.62 -18.74 5.10
CA PRO A 62 44.54 -18.98 6.03
C PRO A 62 43.49 -19.84 5.32
N GLU A 63 43.15 -20.98 5.91
CA GLU A 63 42.05 -21.82 5.46
C GLU A 63 40.77 -20.98 5.38
N LEU A 64 40.40 -20.58 4.16
CA LEU A 64 39.03 -20.20 3.86
C LEU A 64 38.21 -21.48 4.05
N THR A 65 37.71 -21.66 5.27
CA THR A 65 36.60 -22.57 5.54
C THR A 65 35.45 -22.02 4.71
N VAL A 66 35.29 -22.58 3.51
CA VAL A 66 34.04 -22.47 2.77
C VAL A 66 33.00 -23.07 3.72
N ILE A 67 32.26 -22.20 4.41
CA ILE A 67 31.00 -22.59 5.04
C ILE A 67 30.10 -22.91 3.86
N ILE A 68 30.19 -24.15 3.39
CA ILE A 68 29.16 -24.78 2.58
C ILE A 68 27.88 -24.57 3.41
N PRO A 69 26.87 -23.84 2.91
CA PRO A 69 25.57 -23.83 3.56
C PRO A 69 25.21 -25.30 3.64
N ARG A 70 25.09 -25.85 4.85
CA ARG A 70 24.69 -27.23 5.04
C ARG A 70 23.43 -27.39 4.20
N ALA A 71 23.57 -28.13 3.09
CA ALA A 71 22.44 -28.60 2.33
C ALA A 71 21.55 -29.25 3.39
N TRP A 72 20.37 -28.66 3.61
CA TRP A 72 19.36 -29.26 4.46
C TRP A 72 19.16 -30.67 3.93
N ARG A 73 19.73 -31.64 4.66
CA ARG A 73 19.50 -33.06 4.40
C ARG A 73 17.99 -33.21 4.36
N GLY A 74 17.45 -33.56 3.19
CA GLY A 74 16.03 -33.85 3.05
C GLY A 74 15.65 -34.80 4.17
N THR A 75 14.74 -34.36 5.03
CA THR A 75 14.22 -35.18 6.11
C THR A 75 13.56 -36.39 5.44
N GLU A 76 14.23 -37.53 5.53
CA GLU A 76 13.64 -38.82 5.17
C GLU A 76 12.26 -38.87 5.84
N LYS A 77 11.19 -38.98 5.06
CA LYS A 77 9.82 -38.96 5.59
C LYS A 77 9.63 -40.18 6.47
N LYS A 78 9.90 -40.04 7.78
CA LYS A 78 9.71 -41.09 8.77
C LYS A 78 8.23 -41.45 8.82
N ALA A 79 7.93 -42.74 8.69
CA ALA A 79 6.57 -43.24 8.87
C ALA A 79 6.15 -43.08 10.33
N CYS A 80 4.85 -42.91 10.57
CA CYS A 80 4.33 -42.83 11.93
C CYS A 80 4.57 -44.17 12.66
N PRO A 81 5.18 -44.17 13.86
CA PRO A 81 5.37 -45.38 14.64
C PRO A 81 4.03 -46.08 14.96
N PRO A 82 4.00 -47.42 14.99
CA PRO A 82 2.81 -48.17 15.39
C PRO A 82 2.28 -47.71 16.76
N GLY A 83 0.98 -47.46 16.86
CA GLY A 83 0.34 -47.00 18.10
C GLY A 83 0.49 -45.51 18.42
N ARG A 84 1.29 -44.74 17.68
CA ARG A 84 1.41 -43.28 17.86
C ARG A 84 0.50 -42.44 16.97
N LYS A 85 -0.24 -43.07 16.05
CA LYS A 85 -1.19 -42.37 15.17
C LYS A 85 -2.29 -41.72 16.00
N ALA A 86 -2.44 -40.40 15.85
CA ALA A 86 -3.45 -39.65 16.58
C ALA A 86 -4.86 -40.03 16.08
N GLN A 87 -5.76 -40.33 17.02
CA GLN A 87 -7.19 -40.55 16.75
C GLN A 87 -8.06 -39.43 17.31
N VAL A 88 -7.51 -38.65 18.24
CA VAL A 88 -8.14 -37.51 18.90
C VAL A 88 -7.09 -36.42 19.08
N VAL A 89 -7.50 -35.17 18.99
CA VAL A 89 -6.70 -34.02 19.39
C VAL A 89 -6.83 -33.87 20.90
N ASP A 90 -5.79 -34.28 21.64
CA ASP A 90 -5.70 -34.18 23.09
C ASP A 90 -4.33 -33.62 23.53
N GLU A 91 -4.18 -33.37 24.83
CA GLU A 91 -2.99 -32.75 25.42
C GLU A 91 -1.71 -33.58 25.19
N LYS A 92 -1.82 -34.87 24.86
CA LYS A 92 -0.66 -35.71 24.61
C LYS A 92 0.11 -35.26 23.38
N LEU A 93 -0.58 -34.66 22.40
CA LEU A 93 0.02 -34.12 21.19
C LEU A 93 0.98 -32.95 21.47
N VAL A 94 0.87 -32.29 22.63
CA VAL A 94 1.82 -31.23 23.03
C VAL A 94 3.23 -31.80 23.25
N PHE A 95 3.34 -33.08 23.61
CA PHE A 95 4.63 -33.75 23.84
C PHE A 95 5.21 -34.42 22.59
N TYR A 96 4.53 -34.30 21.44
CA TYR A 96 5.05 -34.84 20.19
C TYR A 96 6.12 -33.91 19.63
N GLU A 97 7.20 -34.50 19.15
CA GLU A 97 8.19 -33.77 18.35
C GLU A 97 7.58 -33.32 17.02
N GLU A 98 8.15 -32.28 16.41
CA GLU A 98 7.65 -31.72 15.14
C GLU A 98 7.51 -32.79 14.03
N TRP A 99 8.49 -33.69 13.92
CA TRP A 99 8.45 -34.77 12.94
C TRP A 99 7.38 -35.82 13.26
N GLU A 100 7.07 -36.04 14.54
CA GLU A 100 6.02 -36.97 14.96
C GLU A 100 4.65 -36.43 14.63
N LEU A 101 4.42 -35.12 14.84
CA LEU A 101 3.19 -34.47 14.39
C LEU A 101 3.05 -34.54 12.86
N GLU A 102 4.14 -34.27 12.13
CA GLU A 102 4.14 -34.38 10.67
C GLU A 102 3.92 -35.82 10.18
N ALA A 103 4.28 -36.85 10.95
CA ALA A 103 4.07 -38.24 10.57
C ALA A 103 2.72 -38.81 11.02
N CYS A 104 2.28 -38.48 12.24
CA CYS A 104 1.22 -39.19 12.96
C CYS A 104 -0.12 -38.47 13.08
N VAL A 105 -0.17 -37.18 12.78
CA VAL A 105 -1.41 -36.40 12.82
C VAL A 105 -1.95 -36.22 11.40
N ASP A 106 -3.24 -36.51 11.22
CA ASP A 106 -3.93 -36.41 9.94
C ASP A 106 -4.65 -35.06 9.78
N GLY A 107 -4.69 -34.54 8.55
CA GLY A 107 -5.37 -33.27 8.25
C GLY A 107 -6.89 -33.34 8.46
N ALA A 108 -7.52 -34.47 8.15
CA ALA A 108 -8.95 -34.67 8.37
C ALA A 108 -9.31 -34.68 9.85
N LEU A 109 -8.45 -35.26 10.69
CA LEU A 109 -8.63 -35.23 12.15
C LEU A 109 -8.57 -33.79 12.68
N LEU A 110 -7.57 -33.02 12.25
CA LEU A 110 -7.44 -31.61 12.63
C LEU A 110 -8.65 -30.79 12.17
N ALA A 111 -9.13 -31.01 10.96
CA ALA A 111 -10.30 -30.33 10.42
C ALA A 111 -11.59 -30.65 11.21
N ALA A 112 -11.78 -31.92 11.58
CA ALA A 112 -12.95 -32.36 12.34
C ALA A 112 -12.93 -31.92 13.82
N GLN A 113 -11.74 -31.67 14.38
CA GLN A 113 -11.57 -31.36 15.81
C GLN A 113 -10.89 -30.00 16.05
N MET A 114 -11.13 -29.04 15.16
CA MET A 114 -10.52 -27.71 15.23
C MET A 114 -10.81 -26.97 16.54
N ASP A 115 -12.00 -27.18 17.15
CA ASP A 115 -12.29 -26.62 18.47
C ASP A 115 -11.31 -27.11 19.55
N ARG A 116 -10.90 -28.39 19.50
CA ARG A 116 -9.91 -28.95 20.44
C ARG A 116 -8.52 -28.38 20.20
N VAL A 117 -8.16 -28.17 18.92
CA VAL A 117 -6.88 -27.51 18.57
C VAL A 117 -6.81 -26.12 19.22
N ASN A 118 -7.93 -25.40 19.28
CA ASN A 118 -8.01 -24.08 19.89
C ASN A 118 -8.05 -24.07 21.43
N LEU A 119 -8.37 -25.20 22.07
CA LEU A 119 -8.40 -25.31 23.53
C LEU A 119 -7.05 -25.71 24.13
N ILE A 120 -6.17 -26.32 23.34
CA ILE A 120 -4.89 -26.84 23.80
C ILE A 120 -3.77 -25.84 23.44
N PRO A 121 -2.85 -25.52 24.37
CA PRO A 121 -1.80 -24.54 24.14
C PRO A 121 -0.64 -25.13 23.31
N PHE A 122 -0.89 -25.37 22.02
CA PHE A 122 0.14 -25.78 21.08
C PHE A 122 1.17 -24.67 20.83
N THR A 123 2.42 -25.06 20.59
CA THR A 123 3.49 -24.13 20.21
C THR A 123 3.27 -23.56 18.80
N TYR A 124 3.92 -22.44 18.46
CA TYR A 124 3.87 -21.89 17.10
C TYR A 124 4.36 -22.90 16.04
N GLN A 125 5.36 -23.71 16.37
CA GLN A 125 5.88 -24.76 15.50
C GLN A 125 4.85 -25.86 15.25
N HIS A 126 4.15 -26.30 16.31
CA HIS A 126 3.05 -27.26 16.21
C HIS A 126 1.91 -26.73 15.34
N LEU A 127 1.48 -25.48 15.58
CA LEU A 127 0.43 -24.83 14.78
C LEU A 127 0.84 -24.68 13.31
N HIS A 128 2.10 -24.38 13.03
CA HIS A 128 2.62 -24.33 11.66
C HIS A 128 2.54 -25.72 10.97
N ILE A 129 2.85 -26.80 11.68
CA ILE A 129 2.71 -28.17 11.16
C ILE A 129 1.24 -28.50 10.89
N PHE A 130 0.35 -28.19 11.83
CA PHE A 130 -1.09 -28.37 11.66
C PHE A 130 -1.63 -27.58 10.47
N LYS A 131 -1.15 -26.35 10.29
CA LYS A 131 -1.51 -25.52 9.14
C LYS A 131 -1.09 -26.20 7.84
N ARG A 132 0.17 -26.64 7.72
CA ARG A 132 0.63 -27.38 6.53
C ARG A 132 -0.17 -28.66 6.27
N LYS A 133 -0.57 -29.38 7.33
CA LYS A 133 -1.41 -30.58 7.23
C LYS A 133 -2.80 -30.26 6.69
N LEU A 134 -3.41 -29.18 7.18
CA LEU A 134 -4.69 -28.69 6.68
C LEU A 134 -4.59 -28.19 5.24
N ASP A 135 -3.53 -27.47 4.89
CA ASP A 135 -3.30 -27.00 3.51
C ASP A 135 -3.13 -28.17 2.52
N LYS A 136 -2.45 -29.25 2.94
CA LYS A 136 -2.33 -30.49 2.15
C LYS A 136 -3.69 -31.18 1.99
N PHE A 137 -4.52 -31.15 3.03
CA PHE A 137 -5.84 -31.78 3.02
C PHE A 137 -6.86 -30.95 2.22
N TYR A 138 -6.75 -29.62 2.26
CA TYR A 138 -7.60 -28.66 1.57
C TYR A 138 -6.76 -27.75 0.64
N PRO A 139 -6.22 -28.28 -0.46
CA PRO A 139 -5.35 -27.51 -1.37
C PRO A 139 -6.07 -26.33 -2.02
N GLN A 140 -7.41 -26.41 -2.16
CA GLN A 140 -8.25 -25.38 -2.76
C GLN A 140 -8.82 -24.38 -1.74
N GLY A 141 -8.40 -24.46 -0.47
CA GLY A 141 -8.93 -23.62 0.60
C GLY A 141 -9.91 -24.36 1.52
N TYR A 142 -10.07 -23.83 2.72
CA TYR A 142 -10.81 -24.48 3.80
C TYR A 142 -12.33 -24.38 3.57
N PRO A 143 -13.11 -25.42 3.91
CA PRO A 143 -14.57 -25.32 3.87
C PRO A 143 -15.07 -24.37 4.96
N GLU A 144 -16.19 -23.70 4.70
CA GLU A 144 -16.74 -22.70 5.63
C GLU A 144 -17.04 -23.28 7.03
N SER A 145 -17.44 -24.56 7.10
CA SER A 145 -17.61 -25.28 8.36
C SER A 145 -16.34 -25.37 9.20
N LEU A 146 -15.16 -25.47 8.58
CA LEU A 146 -13.88 -25.41 9.29
C LEU A 146 -13.53 -23.96 9.65
N ILE A 147 -13.70 -23.03 8.70
CA ILE A 147 -13.34 -21.62 8.86
C ILE A 147 -14.01 -21.02 10.10
N GLN A 148 -15.29 -21.30 10.31
CA GLN A 148 -16.06 -20.80 11.46
C GLN A 148 -15.47 -21.21 12.82
N HIS A 149 -14.75 -22.34 12.87
CA HIS A 149 -14.17 -22.89 14.10
C HIS A 149 -12.66 -22.61 14.25
N LEU A 150 -12.03 -21.87 13.32
CA LEU A 150 -10.59 -21.60 13.39
C LEU A 150 -10.21 -20.83 14.64
N ARG A 151 -11.04 -19.87 15.11
CA ARG A 151 -10.78 -19.07 16.33
C ARG A 151 -9.30 -18.63 16.40
N TYR A 152 -8.57 -18.96 17.47
CA TYR A 152 -7.16 -18.56 17.66
C TYR A 152 -6.24 -19.11 16.55
N PHE A 153 -6.55 -20.27 15.97
CA PHE A 153 -5.82 -20.83 14.83
C PHE A 153 -5.81 -19.88 13.61
N PHE A 154 -6.79 -18.98 13.50
CA PHE A 154 -6.84 -17.94 12.46
C PHE A 154 -5.54 -17.13 12.40
N LEU A 155 -4.89 -16.87 13.54
CA LEU A 155 -3.63 -16.13 13.60
C LEU A 155 -2.46 -16.84 12.89
N SER A 156 -2.57 -18.15 12.68
CA SER A 156 -1.58 -18.95 11.94
C SER A 156 -1.82 -18.97 10.42
N VAL A 157 -2.91 -18.37 9.95
CA VAL A 157 -3.30 -18.33 8.54
C VAL A 157 -2.74 -17.09 7.86
N THR A 158 -2.38 -17.20 6.58
CA THR A 158 -1.90 -16.06 5.77
C THR A 158 -3.02 -15.46 4.92
N PRO A 159 -2.93 -14.18 4.51
CA PRO A 159 -3.88 -13.58 3.55
C PRO A 159 -4.03 -14.42 2.27
N GLU A 160 -2.95 -15.01 1.77
CA GLU A 160 -2.93 -15.86 0.58
C GLU A 160 -3.77 -17.13 0.74
N ASP A 161 -3.83 -17.67 1.96
CA ASP A 161 -4.72 -18.79 2.27
C ASP A 161 -6.18 -18.34 2.29
N ILE A 162 -6.45 -17.18 2.91
CA ILE A 162 -7.80 -16.61 3.02
C ILE A 162 -8.38 -16.35 1.62
N TYR A 163 -7.56 -15.92 0.66
CA TYR A 163 -8.04 -15.69 -0.71
C TYR A 163 -8.57 -16.94 -1.42
N LYS A 164 -8.17 -18.14 -0.97
CA LYS A 164 -8.69 -19.43 -1.49
C LYS A 164 -10.07 -19.75 -0.92
N TRP A 165 -10.46 -19.15 0.20
CA TRP A 165 -11.68 -19.50 0.91
C TRP A 165 -12.94 -18.99 0.22
N ASN A 166 -14.04 -19.68 0.46
CA ASN A 166 -15.38 -19.24 0.09
C ASN A 166 -16.16 -18.86 1.35
N VAL A 167 -16.09 -17.58 1.73
CA VAL A 167 -16.75 -17.04 2.93
C VAL A 167 -18.05 -16.40 2.51
N THR A 168 -19.18 -16.93 3.00
CA THR A 168 -20.52 -16.47 2.61
C THR A 168 -21.39 -16.06 3.80
N SER A 169 -21.06 -16.54 5.00
CA SER A 169 -21.80 -16.26 6.22
C SER A 169 -21.17 -15.10 7.00
N LEU A 170 -22.01 -14.15 7.43
CA LEU A 170 -21.62 -13.08 8.34
C LEU A 170 -21.16 -13.63 9.70
N GLU A 171 -21.75 -14.73 10.17
CA GLU A 171 -21.39 -15.35 11.44
C GLU A 171 -19.97 -15.94 11.42
N THR A 172 -19.54 -16.45 10.26
CA THR A 172 -18.14 -16.87 10.04
C THR A 172 -17.20 -15.68 10.21
N VAL A 173 -17.53 -14.54 9.60
CA VAL A 173 -16.75 -13.30 9.72
C VAL A 173 -16.68 -12.84 11.18
N LYS A 174 -17.83 -12.76 11.86
CA LYS A 174 -17.90 -12.38 13.28
C LYS A 174 -17.07 -13.29 14.18
N SER A 175 -17.18 -14.60 14.01
CA SER A 175 -16.40 -15.60 14.78
C SER A 175 -14.89 -15.34 14.70
N LEU A 176 -14.39 -15.02 13.50
CA LEU A 176 -12.97 -14.73 13.29
C LEU A 176 -12.57 -13.35 13.80
N LEU A 177 -13.47 -12.36 13.73
CA LEU A 177 -13.22 -11.03 14.28
C LEU A 177 -13.21 -11.02 15.81
N GLU A 178 -13.94 -11.90 16.50
CA GLU A 178 -13.85 -12.02 17.96
C GLU A 178 -12.42 -12.27 18.45
N VAL A 179 -11.60 -12.98 17.67
CA VAL A 179 -10.18 -13.24 17.96
C VAL A 179 -9.37 -11.93 18.03
N SER A 180 -9.82 -10.90 17.31
CA SER A 180 -9.21 -9.57 17.35
C SER A 180 -9.63 -8.71 18.54
N LYS A 181 -10.76 -9.02 19.22
CA LYS A 181 -11.36 -8.18 20.28
C LYS A 181 -10.62 -8.21 21.63
N GLY A 182 -9.59 -9.04 21.80
CA GLY A 182 -8.83 -9.18 23.05
C GLY A 182 -7.45 -8.52 23.08
N HIS A 183 -6.93 -8.05 21.95
CA HIS A 183 -5.63 -7.38 21.89
C HIS A 183 -5.85 -5.90 22.20
N LYS A 184 -5.77 -5.52 23.49
CA LYS A 184 -5.76 -4.11 23.91
C LYS A 184 -4.64 -3.39 23.15
N MET A 185 -5.02 -2.45 22.28
CA MET A 185 -4.15 -1.66 21.40
C MET A 185 -3.36 -0.57 22.14
N ASP A 186 -2.65 -0.94 23.20
CA ASP A 186 -1.55 -0.13 23.75
C ASP A 186 -0.19 -0.64 23.24
N ALA A 187 -0.20 -1.84 22.62
CA ALA A 187 0.90 -2.44 21.91
C ALA A 187 0.50 -2.64 20.43
N GLN A 188 1.43 -2.32 19.54
CA GLN A 188 1.31 -2.46 18.09
C GLN A 188 0.60 -3.79 17.73
N PRO A 189 -0.49 -3.77 16.94
CA PRO A 189 -1.18 -4.99 16.58
C PRO A 189 -0.19 -5.97 15.95
N PRO A 190 -0.31 -7.29 16.18
CA PRO A 190 0.57 -8.26 15.55
C PRO A 190 0.55 -8.00 14.05
N SER A 191 1.74 -7.80 13.46
CA SER A 191 1.97 -7.19 12.14
C SER A 191 1.35 -7.93 10.93
N GLY A 192 0.54 -8.97 11.17
CA GLY A 192 -0.21 -9.73 10.15
C GLY A 192 -1.73 -9.75 10.32
N LEU A 193 -2.30 -9.27 11.44
CA LEU A 193 -3.74 -9.39 11.68
C LEU A 193 -4.56 -8.50 10.73
N LEU A 194 -4.11 -7.28 10.47
CA LEU A 194 -4.80 -6.34 9.58
C LEU A 194 -4.91 -6.86 8.13
N PRO A 195 -3.81 -7.33 7.50
CA PRO A 195 -3.89 -7.99 6.20
C PRO A 195 -4.83 -9.21 6.19
N GLN A 196 -4.85 -10.03 7.25
CA GLN A 196 -5.76 -11.17 7.36
C GLN A 196 -7.23 -10.73 7.42
N VAL A 197 -7.53 -9.72 8.25
CA VAL A 197 -8.88 -9.13 8.35
C VAL A 197 -9.31 -8.54 7.01
N ALA A 198 -8.44 -7.78 6.34
CA ALA A 198 -8.74 -7.22 5.03
C ALA A 198 -9.05 -8.31 4.00
N ALA A 199 -8.25 -9.38 3.95
CA ALA A 199 -8.51 -10.52 3.07
C ALA A 199 -9.85 -11.21 3.38
N LEU A 200 -10.18 -11.39 4.67
CA LEU A 200 -11.45 -11.99 5.10
C LEU A 200 -12.65 -11.14 4.64
N ILE A 201 -12.59 -9.83 4.90
CA ILE A 201 -13.65 -8.90 4.50
C ILE A 201 -13.77 -8.84 2.98
N ALA A 202 -12.66 -8.80 2.25
CA ALA A 202 -12.64 -8.83 0.79
C ALA A 202 -13.37 -10.06 0.24
N ARG A 203 -13.10 -11.26 0.79
CA ARG A 203 -13.76 -12.50 0.36
C ARG A 203 -15.25 -12.50 0.62
N TYR A 204 -15.68 -11.99 1.77
CA TYR A 204 -17.09 -11.91 2.14
C TYR A 204 -17.84 -10.90 1.25
N VAL A 205 -17.30 -9.70 1.05
CA VAL A 205 -17.97 -8.62 0.31
C VAL A 205 -18.04 -8.90 -1.20
N VAL A 206 -17.01 -9.50 -1.80
CA VAL A 206 -17.02 -9.88 -3.24
C VAL A 206 -18.13 -10.89 -3.57
N ARG A 207 -18.58 -11.66 -2.58
CA ARG A 207 -19.71 -12.60 -2.72
C ARG A 207 -21.08 -11.94 -2.50
N GLY A 208 -21.12 -10.61 -2.38
CA GLY A 208 -22.34 -9.86 -2.08
C GLY A 208 -22.68 -9.79 -0.59
N GLY A 209 -21.79 -10.28 0.28
CA GLY A 209 -21.94 -10.17 1.73
C GLY A 209 -22.02 -8.71 2.18
N GLN A 210 -22.90 -8.43 3.16
CA GLN A 210 -23.10 -7.10 3.71
C GLN A 210 -22.74 -7.12 5.19
N LEU A 211 -21.82 -6.25 5.60
CA LEU A 211 -21.45 -6.09 6.99
C LEU A 211 -22.55 -5.32 7.72
N ASP A 212 -23.04 -5.87 8.83
CA ASP A 212 -23.95 -5.14 9.70
C ASP A 212 -23.23 -4.02 10.46
N LYS A 213 -24.02 -3.12 11.06
CA LYS A 213 -23.50 -1.96 11.79
C LYS A 213 -22.56 -2.37 12.92
N ALA A 214 -22.92 -3.40 13.70
CA ALA A 214 -22.12 -3.85 14.84
C ALA A 214 -20.76 -4.44 14.41
N THR A 215 -20.71 -5.12 13.26
CA THR A 215 -19.47 -5.65 12.68
C THR A 215 -18.59 -4.53 12.17
N LEU A 216 -19.17 -3.53 11.50
CA LEU A 216 -18.44 -2.33 11.07
C LEU A 216 -17.88 -1.54 12.26
N GLU A 217 -18.66 -1.37 13.33
CA GLU A 217 -18.19 -0.73 14.57
C GLU A 217 -17.05 -1.51 15.22
N THR A 218 -17.12 -2.84 15.23
CA THR A 218 -16.02 -3.71 15.68
C THR A 218 -14.77 -3.45 14.86
N LEU A 219 -14.88 -3.44 13.53
CA LEU A 219 -13.74 -3.23 12.65
C LEU A 219 -13.15 -1.83 12.78
N ALA A 220 -13.98 -0.81 13.05
CA ALA A 220 -13.57 0.56 13.30
C ALA A 220 -12.83 0.74 14.64
N THR A 221 -12.69 -0.30 15.47
CA THR A 221 -11.76 -0.28 16.61
C THR A 221 -10.33 -0.65 16.19
N LEU A 222 -10.16 -1.35 15.07
CA LEU A 222 -8.86 -1.81 14.59
C LEU A 222 -8.09 -0.66 13.93
N HIS A 223 -6.94 -0.30 14.51
CA HIS A 223 -6.08 0.79 14.01
C HIS A 223 -4.68 0.31 13.63
N PRO A 224 -4.14 0.71 12.47
CA PRO A 224 -4.82 1.43 11.37
C PRO A 224 -5.96 0.61 10.75
N THR A 225 -6.92 1.25 10.08
CA THR A 225 -8.12 0.55 9.57
C THR A 225 -7.83 -0.28 8.30
N TYR A 226 -8.54 -1.41 8.15
CA TYR A 226 -8.43 -2.35 7.02
C TYR A 226 -8.89 -1.79 5.65
N LEU A 227 -9.64 -0.68 5.65
CA LEU A 227 -10.32 -0.11 4.50
C LEU A 227 -9.37 0.10 3.30
N CYS A 228 -8.20 0.70 3.55
CA CYS A 228 -7.23 1.02 2.50
C CYS A 228 -6.41 -0.20 2.01
N LEU A 229 -6.65 -1.39 2.58
CA LEU A 229 -6.10 -2.65 2.08
C LEU A 229 -7.02 -3.33 1.05
N LEU A 230 -8.26 -2.84 0.89
CA LEU A 230 -9.23 -3.39 -0.05
C LEU A 230 -9.08 -2.78 -1.45
N SER A 231 -9.34 -3.56 -2.50
CA SER A 231 -9.32 -3.02 -3.87
C SER A 231 -10.49 -2.03 -4.10
N PRO A 232 -10.39 -1.12 -5.10
CA PRO A 232 -11.49 -0.22 -5.45
C PRO A 232 -12.81 -0.96 -5.72
N GLU A 233 -12.77 -2.13 -6.36
CA GLU A 233 -13.95 -2.95 -6.63
C GLU A 233 -14.57 -3.48 -5.33
N GLN A 234 -13.73 -3.96 -4.41
CA GLN A 234 -14.16 -4.46 -3.10
C GLN A 234 -14.81 -3.35 -2.28
N LEU A 235 -14.19 -2.17 -2.23
CA LEU A 235 -14.76 -0.98 -1.60
C LEU A 235 -16.09 -0.57 -2.27
N GLY A 236 -16.16 -0.67 -3.58
CA GLY A 236 -17.36 -0.39 -4.38
C GLY A 236 -18.54 -1.26 -3.97
N SER A 237 -18.30 -2.54 -3.69
CA SER A 237 -19.31 -3.50 -3.23
C SER A 237 -19.75 -3.34 -1.76
N MET A 238 -19.04 -2.55 -0.96
CA MET A 238 -19.41 -2.33 0.45
C MET A 238 -20.64 -1.44 0.62
N SER A 239 -21.38 -1.67 1.71
CA SER A 239 -22.49 -0.83 2.16
C SER A 239 -22.07 0.62 2.41
N LEU A 240 -23.02 1.55 2.23
CA LEU A 240 -22.85 2.97 2.58
C LEU A 240 -22.52 3.18 4.07
N ASN A 241 -22.90 2.26 4.94
CA ASN A 241 -22.64 2.33 6.38
C ASN A 241 -21.14 2.42 6.71
N VAL A 242 -20.26 1.98 5.81
CA VAL A 242 -18.81 2.12 5.98
C VAL A 242 -18.39 3.57 6.18
N VAL A 243 -19.07 4.52 5.53
CA VAL A 243 -18.77 5.96 5.63
C VAL A 243 -18.98 6.46 7.06
N TRP A 244 -20.04 6.00 7.74
CA TRP A 244 -20.37 6.45 9.10
C TRP A 244 -19.33 6.03 10.15
N VAL A 245 -18.66 4.90 9.94
CA VAL A 245 -17.67 4.37 10.89
C VAL A 245 -16.23 4.74 10.52
N THR A 246 -16.02 5.33 9.34
CA THR A 246 -14.69 5.72 8.86
C THR A 246 -14.29 7.07 9.44
N ARG A 247 -13.10 7.13 10.02
CA ARG A 247 -12.54 8.36 10.57
C ARG A 247 -11.61 9.00 9.54
N PRO A 248 -11.37 10.32 9.60
CA PRO A 248 -10.47 10.99 8.66
C PRO A 248 -9.08 10.35 8.59
N GLN A 249 -8.54 9.88 9.72
CA GLN A 249 -7.20 9.26 9.78
C GLN A 249 -7.15 7.89 9.10
N ASP A 250 -8.29 7.20 9.00
CA ASP A 250 -8.37 5.89 8.35
C ASP A 250 -8.12 5.99 6.85
N LEU A 251 -8.32 7.18 6.27
CA LEU A 251 -8.19 7.44 4.83
C LEU A 251 -6.78 7.90 4.43
N ASP A 252 -5.91 8.23 5.37
CA ASP A 252 -4.58 8.77 5.05
C ASP A 252 -3.68 7.76 4.29
N ALA A 253 -3.93 6.46 4.47
CA ALA A 253 -3.22 5.39 3.77
C ALA A 253 -3.88 4.97 2.44
N CYS A 254 -5.04 5.52 2.10
CA CYS A 254 -5.78 5.12 0.90
C CYS A 254 -5.19 5.77 -0.35
N SER A 255 -5.21 5.01 -1.45
CA SER A 255 -4.84 5.51 -2.76
C SER A 255 -5.93 6.44 -3.33
N PRO A 256 -5.58 7.33 -4.27
CA PRO A 256 -6.56 8.20 -4.93
C PRO A 256 -7.74 7.44 -5.55
N GLN A 257 -7.50 6.24 -6.10
CA GLN A 257 -8.54 5.39 -6.68
C GLN A 257 -9.52 4.87 -5.63
N GLN A 258 -9.04 4.53 -4.43
CA GLN A 258 -9.89 4.09 -3.32
C GLN A 258 -10.75 5.26 -2.81
N ILE A 259 -10.15 6.45 -2.64
CA ILE A 259 -10.91 7.65 -2.24
C ILE A 259 -11.95 8.03 -3.30
N ALA A 260 -11.64 7.88 -4.59
CA ALA A 260 -12.59 8.11 -5.69
C ALA A 260 -13.83 7.19 -5.61
N VAL A 261 -13.70 5.97 -5.11
CA VAL A 261 -14.82 5.05 -4.88
C VAL A 261 -15.62 5.43 -3.63
N LEU A 262 -14.94 5.90 -2.58
CA LEU A 262 -15.57 6.26 -1.31
C LEU A 262 -16.32 7.60 -1.40
N TYR A 263 -15.84 8.54 -2.20
CA TYR A 263 -16.41 9.88 -2.30
C TYR A 263 -17.88 9.90 -2.73
N PRO A 264 -18.32 9.23 -3.82
CA PRO A 264 -19.73 9.16 -4.18
C PRO A 264 -20.61 8.54 -3.09
N LYS A 265 -20.09 7.55 -2.35
CA LYS A 265 -20.81 6.96 -1.21
C LYS A 265 -20.99 8.00 -0.10
N ALA A 266 -19.94 8.74 0.23
CA ALA A 266 -20.00 9.80 1.22
C ALA A 266 -21.00 10.91 0.85
N ARG A 267 -21.05 11.30 -0.44
CA ARG A 267 -22.08 12.24 -0.93
C ARG A 267 -23.50 11.75 -0.68
N ILE A 268 -23.78 10.48 -0.94
CA ILE A 268 -25.11 9.90 -0.73
C ILE A 268 -25.46 9.91 0.77
N VAL A 269 -24.50 9.56 1.62
CA VAL A 269 -24.68 9.51 3.08
C VAL A 269 -24.94 10.90 3.65
N PHE A 270 -24.16 11.90 3.25
CA PHE A 270 -24.23 13.26 3.78
C PHE A 270 -25.19 14.18 3.02
N LYS A 271 -25.97 13.66 2.06
CA LYS A 271 -26.85 14.47 1.18
C LYS A 271 -27.85 15.38 1.91
N ASN A 272 -28.22 15.03 3.15
CA ASN A 272 -29.19 15.77 3.95
C ASN A 272 -28.54 16.86 4.82
N MET A 273 -27.21 16.88 4.92
CA MET A 273 -26.46 17.91 5.64
C MET A 273 -26.30 19.14 4.74
N THR A 274 -26.12 20.31 5.34
CA THR A 274 -25.91 21.57 4.58
C THR A 274 -24.82 22.43 5.21
N GLY A 275 -24.28 23.36 4.42
CA GLY A 275 -23.30 24.35 4.91
C GLY A 275 -22.03 23.71 5.47
N SER A 276 -21.56 24.23 6.60
CA SER A 276 -20.33 23.77 7.26
C SER A 276 -20.42 22.32 7.73
N GLU A 277 -21.58 21.86 8.20
CA GLU A 277 -21.77 20.48 8.65
C GLU A 277 -21.52 19.49 7.51
N TYR A 278 -22.09 19.76 6.33
CA TYR A 278 -21.83 18.95 5.14
C TYR A 278 -20.34 18.95 4.79
N PHE A 279 -19.72 20.13 4.80
CA PHE A 279 -18.33 20.27 4.39
C PHE A 279 -17.37 19.52 5.34
N GLU A 280 -17.53 19.65 6.65
CA GLU A 280 -16.66 18.96 7.61
C GLU A 280 -16.74 17.43 7.47
N ASN A 281 -17.92 16.89 7.14
CA ASN A 281 -18.11 15.46 6.94
C ASN A 281 -17.60 14.96 5.57
N ILE A 282 -17.76 15.75 4.50
CA ILE A 282 -17.30 15.35 3.15
C ILE A 282 -15.79 15.58 2.95
N LYS A 283 -15.20 16.52 3.70
CA LYS A 283 -13.80 16.96 3.58
C LYS A 283 -12.77 15.81 3.49
N PRO A 284 -12.82 14.75 4.33
CA PRO A 284 -11.87 13.64 4.24
C PRO A 284 -11.92 12.87 2.91
N TYR A 285 -13.04 12.96 2.18
CA TYR A 285 -13.26 12.25 0.92
C TYR A 285 -13.02 13.11 -0.32
N LEU A 286 -12.74 14.42 -0.18
CA LEU A 286 -12.62 15.34 -1.32
C LEU A 286 -11.50 14.99 -2.30
N GLY A 287 -10.51 14.20 -1.89
CA GLY A 287 -9.53 13.60 -2.80
C GLY A 287 -10.13 12.67 -3.87
N GLY A 288 -11.43 12.38 -3.79
CA GLY A 288 -12.21 11.61 -4.76
C GLY A 288 -13.20 12.45 -5.58
N ALA A 289 -13.23 13.77 -5.36
CA ALA A 289 -14.25 14.63 -5.94
C ALA A 289 -13.98 14.94 -7.42
N PRO A 290 -15.00 14.84 -8.29
CA PRO A 290 -14.90 15.30 -9.67
C PRO A 290 -14.95 16.83 -9.74
N MET A 291 -14.53 17.37 -10.88
CA MET A 291 -14.44 18.82 -11.12
C MET A 291 -15.78 19.54 -10.91
N GLU A 292 -16.89 18.93 -11.32
CA GLU A 292 -18.24 19.50 -11.21
C GLU A 292 -18.63 19.75 -9.75
N ASP A 293 -18.25 18.84 -8.87
CA ASP A 293 -18.54 18.96 -7.45
C ASP A 293 -17.64 20.01 -6.79
N LEU A 294 -16.37 20.10 -7.19
CA LEU A 294 -15.47 21.18 -6.74
C LEU A 294 -15.98 22.55 -7.20
N ARG A 295 -16.46 22.66 -8.44
CA ARG A 295 -17.12 23.87 -8.94
C ARG A 295 -18.36 24.21 -8.11
N ALA A 296 -19.20 23.22 -7.81
CA ALA A 296 -20.37 23.43 -6.95
C ALA A 296 -19.98 23.89 -5.54
N LEU A 297 -18.93 23.33 -4.94
CA LEU A 297 -18.39 23.76 -3.65
C LEU A 297 -17.87 25.20 -3.71
N SER A 298 -17.24 25.62 -4.81
CA SER A 298 -16.74 26.99 -4.98
C SER A 298 -17.86 28.05 -4.98
N GLN A 299 -19.09 27.64 -5.30
CA GLN A 299 -20.26 28.51 -5.25
C GLN A 299 -20.87 28.58 -3.84
N GLN A 300 -20.47 27.67 -2.96
CA GLN A 300 -20.81 27.72 -1.55
C GLN A 300 -19.82 28.65 -0.85
N ASN A 301 -20.27 29.36 0.17
CA ASN A 301 -19.41 30.24 0.98
C ASN A 301 -18.58 29.40 1.98
N ILE A 302 -17.84 28.43 1.46
CA ILE A 302 -17.09 27.41 2.19
C ILE A 302 -15.68 27.40 1.64
N ASN A 303 -14.69 27.49 2.54
CA ASN A 303 -13.29 27.54 2.16
C ASN A 303 -12.55 26.31 2.71
N MET A 304 -11.71 25.71 1.89
CA MET A 304 -10.84 24.60 2.27
C MET A 304 -9.42 25.09 2.59
N ASP A 305 -8.74 24.38 3.48
CA ASP A 305 -7.32 24.61 3.74
C ASP A 305 -6.44 24.04 2.62
N LEU A 306 -5.19 24.50 2.55
CA LEU A 306 -4.24 24.02 1.54
C LEU A 306 -3.91 22.54 1.68
N ALA A 307 -3.96 21.96 2.88
CA ALA A 307 -3.69 20.53 3.05
C ALA A 307 -4.76 19.69 2.35
N THR A 308 -6.01 20.12 2.42
CA THR A 308 -7.16 19.53 1.72
C THR A 308 -7.04 19.75 0.22
N PHE A 309 -6.74 20.98 -0.22
CA PHE A 309 -6.59 21.31 -1.64
C PHE A 309 -5.50 20.47 -2.32
N LYS A 310 -4.36 20.26 -1.64
CA LYS A 310 -3.24 19.44 -2.16
C LYS A 310 -3.56 17.94 -2.23
N LYS A 311 -4.62 17.47 -1.55
CA LYS A 311 -5.10 16.08 -1.60
C LYS A 311 -6.13 15.84 -2.71
N LEU A 312 -6.60 16.88 -3.41
CA LEU A 312 -7.56 16.77 -4.51
C LEU A 312 -6.95 16.01 -5.71
N GLN A 313 -7.81 15.48 -6.58
CA GLN A 313 -7.35 14.87 -7.83
C GLN A 313 -6.84 15.95 -8.77
N THR A 314 -5.65 15.73 -9.32
CA THR A 314 -5.03 16.62 -10.29
C THR A 314 -5.98 16.90 -11.44
N GLU A 315 -6.59 15.85 -12.01
CA GLU A 315 -7.50 15.92 -13.15
C GLU A 315 -8.76 16.76 -12.87
N ALA A 316 -9.21 16.79 -11.61
CA ALA A 316 -10.35 17.59 -11.19
C ALA A 316 -10.00 19.06 -10.95
N VAL A 317 -8.75 19.35 -10.55
CA VAL A 317 -8.28 20.72 -10.23
C VAL A 317 -7.77 21.46 -11.45
N LEU A 318 -7.03 20.80 -12.35
CA LEU A 318 -6.43 21.45 -13.52
C LEU A 318 -7.41 22.28 -14.38
N PRO A 319 -8.68 21.90 -14.58
CA PRO A 319 -9.66 22.68 -15.34
C PRO A 319 -10.29 23.84 -14.57
N LEU A 320 -10.03 23.98 -13.26
CA LEU A 320 -10.61 25.05 -12.45
C LEU A 320 -9.97 26.39 -12.79
N THR A 321 -10.80 27.42 -12.84
CA THR A 321 -10.40 28.81 -13.08
C THR A 321 -9.80 29.46 -11.83
N ILE A 322 -9.10 30.58 -12.01
CA ILE A 322 -8.62 31.42 -10.90
C ILE A 322 -9.76 31.78 -9.94
N ALA A 323 -10.92 32.20 -10.46
CA ALA A 323 -12.06 32.61 -9.64
C ALA A 323 -12.64 31.46 -8.81
N GLU A 324 -12.68 30.24 -9.35
CA GLU A 324 -13.12 29.05 -8.61
C GLU A 324 -12.13 28.68 -7.50
N VAL A 325 -10.83 28.64 -7.80
CA VAL A 325 -9.80 28.35 -6.79
C VAL A 325 -9.74 29.42 -5.70
N GLN A 326 -9.91 30.70 -6.08
CA GLN A 326 -10.02 31.80 -5.12
C GLN A 326 -11.20 31.60 -4.17
N LYS A 327 -12.38 31.17 -4.66
CA LYS A 327 -13.54 30.90 -3.81
C LYS A 327 -13.33 29.65 -2.94
N LEU A 328 -12.77 28.58 -3.50
CA LEU A 328 -12.47 27.35 -2.77
C LEU A 328 -11.47 27.56 -1.64
N LEU A 329 -10.43 28.38 -1.83
CA LEU A 329 -9.41 28.62 -0.80
C LEU A 329 -9.75 29.81 0.11
N GLY A 330 -10.47 30.80 -0.39
CA GLY A 330 -10.83 32.01 0.36
C GLY A 330 -9.63 32.65 1.05
N PRO A 331 -9.67 32.88 2.38
CA PRO A 331 -8.53 33.44 3.12
C PRO A 331 -7.25 32.62 3.02
N ASN A 332 -7.35 31.32 2.78
CA ASN A 332 -6.19 30.43 2.68
C ASN A 332 -5.41 30.62 1.38
N LEU A 333 -5.97 31.32 0.39
CA LEU A 333 -5.36 31.54 -0.93
C LEU A 333 -3.92 32.09 -0.84
N VAL A 334 -3.63 32.92 0.16
CA VAL A 334 -2.28 33.48 0.38
C VAL A 334 -1.19 32.42 0.54
N GLY A 335 -1.55 31.23 1.04
CA GLY A 335 -0.64 30.10 1.20
C GLY A 335 -0.20 29.46 -0.13
N LEU A 336 -0.89 29.73 -1.24
CA LEU A 336 -0.60 29.11 -2.53
C LEU A 336 0.82 29.42 -3.03
N LYS A 337 1.35 30.60 -2.69
CA LYS A 337 2.72 31.00 -3.02
C LYS A 337 3.77 30.10 -2.35
N ALA A 338 3.51 29.65 -1.13
CA ALA A 338 4.42 28.77 -0.39
C ALA A 338 4.43 27.35 -0.96
N GLU A 339 3.34 26.94 -1.63
CA GLU A 339 3.15 25.59 -2.16
C GLU A 339 3.47 25.47 -3.67
N LYS A 340 4.20 26.43 -4.26
CA LYS A 340 4.65 26.38 -5.67
C LYS A 340 5.43 25.12 -6.03
N GLY A 341 6.07 24.47 -5.05
CA GLY A 341 6.80 23.22 -5.25
C GLY A 341 5.91 21.97 -5.29
N ASN A 342 4.66 22.06 -4.84
CA ASN A 342 3.72 20.96 -4.94
C ASN A 342 3.31 20.76 -6.41
N SER A 343 3.30 19.51 -6.87
CA SER A 343 3.03 19.18 -8.27
C SER A 343 1.66 19.66 -8.74
N LEU A 344 0.59 19.42 -7.97
CA LEU A 344 -0.77 19.84 -8.32
C LEU A 344 -0.86 21.36 -8.43
N VAL A 345 -0.31 22.09 -7.47
CA VAL A 345 -0.33 23.57 -7.47
C VAL A 345 0.47 24.12 -8.66
N ARG A 346 1.67 23.61 -8.89
CA ARG A 346 2.53 24.03 -10.01
C ARG A 346 1.88 23.78 -11.36
N ASP A 347 1.33 22.59 -11.54
CA ASP A 347 0.71 22.18 -12.79
C ASP A 347 -0.58 22.97 -13.05
N TRP A 348 -1.35 23.27 -12.00
CA TRP A 348 -2.49 24.19 -12.10
C TRP A 348 -2.06 25.60 -12.50
N ILE A 349 -1.06 26.20 -11.83
CA ILE A 349 -0.51 27.52 -12.17
C ILE A 349 -0.11 27.59 -13.65
N SER A 350 0.56 26.55 -14.15
CA SER A 350 1.04 26.50 -15.55
C SER A 350 -0.05 26.56 -16.61
N ARG A 351 -1.30 26.25 -16.24
CA ARG A 351 -2.45 26.23 -17.15
C ARG A 351 -3.23 27.55 -17.17
N GLN A 352 -2.97 28.44 -16.22
CA GLN A 352 -3.68 29.72 -16.12
C GLN A 352 -2.99 30.77 -16.97
N SER A 353 -3.70 31.80 -17.43
CA SER A 353 -3.06 32.95 -18.07
C SER A 353 -2.25 33.74 -17.04
N GLN A 354 -1.18 34.41 -17.48
CA GLN A 354 -0.38 35.23 -16.57
C GLN A 354 -1.19 36.43 -16.05
N ASP A 355 -2.04 37.04 -16.88
CA ASP A 355 -2.98 38.10 -16.45
C ASP A 355 -3.92 37.63 -15.33
N ASP A 356 -4.50 36.43 -15.46
CA ASP A 356 -5.40 35.90 -14.42
C ASP A 356 -4.63 35.59 -13.13
N LEU A 357 -3.39 35.09 -13.22
CA LEU A 357 -2.54 34.86 -12.05
C LEU A 357 -2.12 36.16 -11.36
N ASP A 358 -1.84 37.20 -12.13
CA ASP A 358 -1.46 38.52 -11.60
C ASP A 358 -2.64 39.17 -10.87
N SER A 359 -3.88 38.90 -11.30
CA SER A 359 -5.10 39.35 -10.60
C SER A 359 -5.21 38.85 -9.15
N LEU A 360 -4.54 37.74 -8.82
CA LEU A 360 -4.49 37.23 -7.44
C LEU A 360 -3.58 38.06 -6.52
N GLY A 361 -2.69 38.89 -7.06
CA GLY A 361 -1.76 39.73 -6.28
C GLY A 361 -0.70 38.95 -5.50
N LEU A 362 -0.50 37.66 -5.80
CA LEU A 362 0.42 36.77 -5.08
C LEU A 362 1.86 36.76 -5.65
N GLY A 363 2.07 37.31 -6.85
CA GLY A 363 3.33 37.18 -7.59
C GLY A 363 3.61 35.73 -7.98
N LEU A 364 2.60 35.06 -8.55
CA LEU A 364 2.74 33.73 -9.16
C LEU A 364 3.20 33.93 -10.60
N HIS A 365 4.19 33.14 -11.02
CA HIS A 365 4.71 33.17 -12.38
C HIS A 365 4.79 31.74 -12.90
N GLY A 366 4.58 31.57 -14.20
CA GLY A 366 4.62 30.27 -14.88
C GLY A 366 3.34 29.94 -15.66
N GLY A 367 2.32 30.80 -15.59
CA GLY A 367 1.15 30.69 -16.46
C GLY A 367 1.46 30.99 -17.93
N ILE A 368 0.45 30.82 -18.77
CA ILE A 368 0.50 31.10 -20.21
C ILE A 368 0.75 32.61 -20.40
N PRO A 369 1.85 33.02 -21.07
CA PRO A 369 2.16 34.43 -21.27
C PRO A 369 1.04 35.18 -21.99
N ASN A 370 0.86 36.44 -21.64
CA ASN A 370 -0.10 37.30 -22.31
C ASN A 370 0.44 37.70 -23.69
N GLY A 371 -0.36 37.50 -24.74
CA GLY A 371 -0.01 37.86 -26.12
C GLY A 371 0.41 36.68 -27.01
N TYR A 372 1.04 37.00 -28.15
CA TYR A 372 1.46 36.01 -29.15
C TYR A 372 2.96 35.68 -28.99
N LEU A 373 3.31 34.40 -29.09
CA LEU A 373 4.70 33.98 -29.27
C LEU A 373 5.13 34.34 -30.69
N VAL A 374 5.99 35.36 -30.84
CA VAL A 374 6.69 35.60 -32.10
C VAL A 374 7.80 34.56 -32.20
N LEU A 375 7.54 33.48 -32.93
CA LEU A 375 8.57 32.52 -33.32
C LEU A 375 9.31 33.10 -34.53
N ASP A 376 10.49 33.65 -34.30
CA ASP A 376 11.36 34.10 -35.36
C ASP A 376 12.00 32.87 -36.03
N PHE A 377 11.47 32.46 -37.19
CA PHE A 377 12.00 31.36 -37.99
C PHE A 377 13.25 31.75 -38.79
N ASN A 378 13.84 32.93 -38.56
CA ASN A 378 15.07 33.36 -39.22
C ASN A 378 16.34 32.74 -38.62
N VAL A 379 16.36 31.43 -38.39
CA VAL A 379 17.63 30.69 -38.33
C VAL A 379 17.94 30.18 -39.72
N ARG A 380 18.42 31.09 -40.57
CA ARG A 380 19.21 30.77 -41.76
C ARG A 380 20.62 31.31 -41.56
N GLU A 381 21.37 30.65 -40.69
CA GLU A 381 22.84 30.72 -40.59
C GLU A 381 23.24 29.65 -39.56
N ALA A 382 24.12 28.67 -39.81
CA ALA A 382 25.19 28.57 -40.78
C ALA A 382 25.41 27.10 -41.18
N LEU A 383 25.21 26.78 -42.45
CA LEU A 383 25.93 25.70 -43.14
C LEU A 383 26.46 26.25 -44.47
N SER A 384 27.24 27.31 -44.39
CA SER A 384 28.11 27.76 -45.47
C SER A 384 29.49 28.08 -44.91
N GLY A 385 30.07 27.12 -44.22
CA GLY A 385 31.52 27.04 -44.02
C GLY A 385 32.09 26.22 -45.17
N GLY A 386 32.49 26.88 -46.25
CA GLY A 386 33.22 26.20 -47.32
C GLY A 386 34.64 25.85 -46.88
N PRO A 387 35.19 24.69 -47.29
CA PRO A 387 36.62 24.49 -47.39
C PRO A 387 37.06 24.50 -48.87
N HIS A 388 37.85 25.50 -49.24
CA HIS A 388 38.86 25.40 -50.29
C HIS A 388 39.89 24.32 -49.84
N LEU A 389 40.45 23.37 -50.59
CA LEU A 389 40.78 23.21 -52.01
C LEU A 389 41.23 21.74 -52.26
N LEU A 390 41.27 21.34 -53.56
CA LEU A 390 42.10 20.31 -54.23
C LEU A 390 41.65 18.82 -54.29
N GLY A 391 41.27 18.36 -55.50
CA GLY A 391 41.45 16.98 -55.98
C GLY A 391 40.28 16.40 -56.81
N PRO A 392 40.47 15.77 -57.99
CA PRO A 392 39.42 15.66 -59.02
C PRO A 392 38.63 14.33 -59.07
N GLY A 393 37.30 14.46 -59.20
CA GLY A 393 36.35 13.57 -59.91
C GLY A 393 35.94 12.23 -59.26
N PRO A 394 34.94 11.51 -59.81
CA PRO A 394 33.82 11.90 -60.67
C PRO A 394 32.42 11.52 -60.11
N VAL A 395 31.39 12.27 -60.54
CA VAL A 395 30.03 11.85 -60.96
C VAL A 395 29.20 10.93 -60.04
N LEU A 396 27.98 11.39 -59.69
CA LEU A 396 26.66 10.74 -59.89
C LEU A 396 25.59 11.65 -59.24
N ILE A 397 24.99 12.57 -59.99
CA ILE A 397 23.61 12.49 -60.50
C ILE A 397 22.54 12.12 -59.43
N VAL A 398 21.81 13.16 -58.98
CA VAL A 398 20.33 13.31 -58.95
C VAL A 398 19.53 12.01 -58.72
N THR A 399 18.68 11.88 -57.70
CA THR A 399 17.30 12.37 -57.76
C THR A 399 16.66 12.56 -56.36
N SER A 400 15.98 13.70 -56.25
CA SER A 400 14.88 13.96 -55.34
C SER A 400 13.70 13.04 -55.67
N ASN A 401 12.99 12.54 -54.65
CA ASN A 401 11.57 12.23 -54.78
C ASN A 401 10.86 12.39 -53.43
N LEU A 402 10.02 13.43 -53.37
CA LEU A 402 8.83 13.48 -52.54
C LEU A 402 7.97 12.25 -52.82
N LEU A 403 7.31 11.72 -51.79
CA LEU A 403 5.95 11.18 -51.96
C LEU A 403 5.14 11.33 -50.68
N LEU A 404 3.96 11.89 -50.90
CA LEU A 404 2.87 12.15 -49.98
C LEU A 404 2.12 10.83 -49.67
N ALA A 405 1.46 10.84 -48.51
CA ALA A 405 0.15 10.23 -48.24
C ALA A 405 -0.01 8.72 -47.92
N PHE A 406 -0.55 8.52 -46.70
CA PHE A 406 -1.78 7.78 -46.34
C PHE A 406 -1.73 6.30 -45.91
N ILE A 407 -2.40 6.09 -44.76
CA ILE A 407 -3.31 4.98 -44.37
C ILE A 407 -2.79 3.88 -43.41
N LEU A 408 -3.45 3.88 -42.24
CA LEU A 408 -3.87 2.78 -41.35
C LEU A 408 -2.85 1.72 -40.88
N SER A 409 -2.64 1.70 -39.55
CA SER A 409 -2.87 0.53 -38.70
C SER A 409 -3.21 0.98 -37.28
#